data_AF-A0A1H2AJV4-F1
#
_entry.id   AF-A0A1H2AJV4-F1
#
_cell.length_a   1.000
_cell.length_b   1.000
_cell.length_c   1.000
_cell.angle_alpha   90.00
_cell.angle_beta   90.00
_cell.angle_gamma   90.00
#
_symmetry.space_group_name_H-M   'P 1'
#
loop_
_entity.id
_entity.type
_entity.pdbx_description
1 polymer ?
#
loop_
_entity_poly.entity_id
_entity_poly.type
_entity_poly.pdbx_seq_one_letter_code
_entity_poly.pdbx_strand_id
1 'polypeptide(L)'
;MPWYKTGTVTVVQNSTTVTGNGTAFIANSRVGDAFRGPDGGWYEVINIASDTALSIAPEYRGSSASGPYALAPMQGYVKDSADQLRTLVNQYGAKLAALGATANFDVLPVSRGGTSSTTPTAARAALELGDAASATLQSTLSDATAGRVMRVGAFGIGGDAPVYNGNIDDTAAIPAGRCFVINTATGVKPTGSSYGLMDTIKYAGQPVHQAWHEVNGIVGGGTLRTWERDQYGTGVFGPWRMVYRQNNVIGVVSGAGAPTGAIIERGANANGEYTKFADGTLVCWKVIATNSTGTYAVGALFGSDAYAPGAYPSVFASIPTVTSAAIGKVYADCVMASVWIPPSIANWGAWRAIATTNAASAAQINLIAIGRWY
;
A
#
# COMPACT_ATOMS: atom_id res chain seq x y z
N MET A 1 70.99 -41.39 -21.08
CA MET A 1 71.95 -40.96 -20.04
C MET A 1 73.06 -41.99 -19.98
N PRO A 2 74.34 -41.62 -20.10
CA PRO A 2 75.43 -42.59 -20.06
C PRO A 2 75.55 -43.20 -18.66
N TRP A 3 75.78 -44.52 -18.58
CA TRP A 3 76.04 -45.20 -17.30
C TRP A 3 77.32 -44.66 -16.67
N TYR A 4 77.33 -44.54 -15.34
CA TYR A 4 78.50 -44.07 -14.61
C TYR A 4 79.54 -45.19 -14.48
N LYS A 5 80.78 -44.93 -14.90
CA LYS A 5 81.87 -45.93 -14.99
C LYS A 5 83.23 -45.41 -14.54
N THR A 6 83.27 -44.23 -13.92
CA THR A 6 84.53 -43.59 -13.53
C THR A 6 85.13 -44.28 -12.31
N GLY A 7 86.44 -44.56 -12.36
CA GLY A 7 87.16 -45.28 -11.31
C GLY A 7 87.08 -46.80 -11.47
N THR A 8 87.57 -47.52 -10.45
CA THR A 8 87.47 -48.98 -10.36
C THR A 8 86.78 -49.40 -9.07
N VAL A 9 86.28 -50.63 -9.03
CA VAL A 9 85.71 -51.20 -7.81
C VAL A 9 86.41 -52.48 -7.44
N THR A 10 86.55 -52.69 -6.14
CA THR A 10 87.00 -53.95 -5.54
C THR A 10 85.78 -54.63 -4.92
N VAL A 11 85.54 -55.84 -5.37
CA VAL A 11 84.41 -56.67 -4.95
C VAL A 11 84.93 -58.04 -4.53
N VAL A 12 84.35 -58.58 -3.47
CA VAL A 12 84.74 -59.86 -2.87
C VAL A 12 83.60 -60.85 -3.07
N GLN A 13 83.93 -62.07 -3.52
CA GLN A 13 82.95 -63.13 -3.69
C GLN A 13 82.15 -63.38 -2.40
N ASN A 14 80.84 -63.56 -2.52
CA ASN A 14 79.90 -63.73 -1.41
C ASN A 14 79.92 -62.56 -0.41
N SER A 15 80.13 -61.34 -0.91
CA SER A 15 80.00 -60.11 -0.14
C SER A 15 79.05 -59.14 -0.83
N THR A 16 78.27 -58.41 -0.04
CA THR A 16 77.47 -57.29 -0.54
C THR A 16 78.30 -56.03 -0.73
N THR A 17 79.55 -55.98 -0.25
CA THR A 17 80.34 -54.75 -0.21
C THR A 17 81.09 -54.49 -1.52
N VAL A 18 80.89 -53.29 -2.07
CA VAL A 18 81.63 -52.77 -3.22
C VAL A 18 82.46 -51.58 -2.76
N THR A 19 83.78 -51.71 -2.84
CA THR A 19 84.73 -50.65 -2.45
C THR A 19 85.28 -49.99 -3.71
N GLY A 20 84.90 -48.74 -3.96
CA GLY A 20 85.34 -47.94 -5.08
C GLY A 20 86.69 -47.25 -4.84
N ASN A 21 87.46 -47.08 -5.91
CA ASN A 21 88.67 -46.27 -5.98
C ASN A 21 88.51 -45.24 -7.10
N GLY A 22 88.60 -43.94 -6.76
CA GLY A 22 88.34 -42.85 -7.71
C GLY A 22 86.87 -42.78 -8.18
N THR A 23 85.94 -43.30 -7.38
CA THR A 23 84.49 -43.29 -7.64
C THR A 23 83.80 -42.13 -6.91
N ALA A 24 82.59 -41.79 -7.35
CA ALA A 24 81.70 -40.80 -6.77
C ALA A 24 80.27 -41.35 -6.72
N PHE A 25 80.07 -42.42 -5.95
CA PHE A 25 78.81 -43.17 -5.92
C PHE A 25 77.61 -42.33 -5.47
N ILE A 26 77.75 -41.43 -4.50
CA ILE A 26 76.62 -40.64 -3.97
C ILE A 26 76.04 -39.74 -5.06
N ALA A 27 76.92 -39.09 -5.84
CA ALA A 27 76.50 -38.16 -6.87
C ALA A 27 75.90 -38.84 -8.12
N ASN A 28 76.25 -40.11 -8.36
CA ASN A 28 75.99 -40.78 -9.64
C ASN A 28 75.14 -42.04 -9.55
N SER A 29 74.64 -42.40 -8.37
CA SER A 29 73.75 -43.53 -8.17
C SER A 29 72.79 -43.30 -7.01
N ARG A 30 71.72 -44.08 -6.98
CA ARG A 30 70.73 -44.15 -5.91
C ARG A 30 70.50 -45.61 -5.52
N VAL A 31 70.05 -45.82 -4.29
CA VAL A 31 69.51 -47.12 -3.88
C VAL A 31 68.38 -47.50 -4.85
N GLY A 32 68.40 -48.74 -5.35
CA GLY A 32 67.53 -49.26 -6.41
C GLY A 32 68.13 -49.22 -7.83
N ASP A 33 69.27 -48.55 -8.03
CA ASP A 33 69.98 -48.59 -9.32
C ASP A 33 70.62 -49.95 -9.58
N ALA A 34 70.88 -50.27 -10.85
CA ALA A 34 71.67 -51.45 -11.18
C ALA A 34 73.16 -51.15 -11.16
N PHE A 35 73.88 -51.97 -10.42
CA PHE A 35 75.32 -52.11 -10.46
C PHE A 35 75.71 -53.28 -11.35
N ARG A 36 76.61 -53.03 -12.30
CA ARG A 36 77.28 -54.06 -13.09
C ARG A 36 78.70 -54.24 -12.59
N GLY A 37 79.00 -55.41 -12.04
CA GLY A 37 80.33 -55.71 -11.51
C GLY A 37 81.37 -56.06 -12.59
N PRO A 38 82.65 -56.21 -12.21
CA PRO A 38 83.73 -56.64 -13.12
C PRO A 38 83.52 -58.02 -13.76
N ASP A 39 82.64 -58.85 -13.19
CA ASP A 39 82.18 -60.14 -13.71
C ASP A 39 81.16 -59.97 -14.86
N GLY A 40 80.71 -58.74 -15.10
CA GLY A 40 79.64 -58.42 -16.04
C GLY A 40 78.23 -58.71 -15.51
N GLY A 41 78.10 -59.21 -14.28
CA GLY A 41 76.84 -59.53 -13.60
C GLY A 41 76.11 -58.28 -13.12
N TRP A 42 74.79 -58.38 -13.00
CA TRP A 42 73.90 -57.29 -12.58
C TRP A 42 73.41 -57.51 -11.15
N TYR A 43 73.46 -56.44 -10.36
CA TYR A 43 73.10 -56.42 -8.96
C TYR A 43 72.34 -55.13 -8.65
N GLU A 44 71.44 -55.17 -7.68
CA GLU A 44 70.73 -53.99 -7.19
C GLU A 44 71.58 -53.29 -6.13
N VAL A 45 71.76 -51.97 -6.24
CA VAL A 45 72.37 -51.16 -5.19
C VAL A 45 71.36 -51.02 -4.05
N ILE A 46 71.64 -51.62 -2.89
CA ILE A 46 70.73 -51.60 -1.73
C ILE A 46 71.11 -50.52 -0.71
N ASN A 47 72.35 -50.04 -0.73
CA ASN A 47 72.82 -48.97 0.13
C ASN A 47 74.01 -48.25 -0.51
N ILE A 48 74.16 -46.95 -0.27
CA ILE A 48 75.34 -46.17 -0.67
C ILE A 48 75.88 -45.51 0.59
N ALA A 49 76.97 -46.05 1.12
CA ALA A 49 77.55 -45.61 2.39
C ALA A 49 78.48 -44.40 2.23
N SER A 50 79.16 -44.29 1.08
CA SER A 50 80.02 -43.15 0.73
C SER A 50 80.27 -43.10 -0.79
N ASP A 51 81.00 -42.08 -1.27
CA ASP A 51 81.45 -42.02 -2.66
C ASP A 51 82.32 -43.21 -3.11
N THR A 52 82.89 -43.95 -2.15
CA THR A 52 83.78 -45.10 -2.35
C THR A 52 83.25 -46.40 -1.73
N ALA A 53 82.05 -46.42 -1.18
CA ALA A 53 81.47 -47.62 -0.60
C ALA A 53 79.97 -47.70 -0.89
N LEU A 54 79.55 -48.77 -1.59
CA LEU A 54 78.15 -49.12 -1.76
C LEU A 54 77.92 -50.59 -1.44
N SER A 55 76.66 -50.97 -1.23
CA SER A 55 76.27 -52.35 -1.00
C SER A 55 75.31 -52.83 -2.08
N ILE A 56 75.46 -54.09 -2.51
CA ILE A 56 74.67 -54.71 -3.56
C ILE A 56 73.88 -55.94 -3.09
N ALA A 57 72.78 -56.24 -3.78
CA ALA A 57 72.01 -57.47 -3.63
C ALA A 57 71.71 -58.12 -5.01
N PRO A 58 71.79 -59.46 -5.15
CA PRO A 58 72.37 -60.40 -4.19
C PRO A 58 73.88 -60.14 -3.96
N GLU A 59 74.51 -60.87 -3.03
CA GLU A 59 75.96 -60.83 -2.83
C GLU A 59 76.74 -61.07 -4.14
N TYR A 60 77.93 -60.49 -4.26
CA TYR A 60 78.75 -60.59 -5.47
C TYR A 60 79.09 -62.05 -5.80
N ARG A 61 78.69 -62.52 -6.98
CA ARG A 61 78.74 -63.94 -7.36
C ARG A 61 80.02 -64.33 -8.09
N GLY A 62 80.69 -63.36 -8.71
CA GLY A 62 81.95 -63.55 -9.40
C GLY A 62 83.12 -63.81 -8.45
N SER A 63 84.25 -64.28 -8.99
CA SER A 63 85.52 -64.35 -8.26
C SER A 63 85.95 -62.95 -7.81
N SER A 64 86.45 -62.82 -6.57
CA SER A 64 86.93 -61.53 -6.03
C SER A 64 87.87 -60.82 -7.01
N ALA A 65 87.55 -59.58 -7.35
CA ALA A 65 88.25 -58.84 -8.39
C ALA A 65 88.27 -57.34 -8.12
N SER A 66 89.29 -56.67 -8.64
CA SER A 66 89.33 -55.21 -8.77
C SER A 66 89.28 -54.86 -10.26
N GLY A 67 88.30 -54.06 -10.68
CA GLY A 67 88.06 -53.86 -12.11
C GLY A 67 87.00 -52.81 -12.46
N PRO A 68 86.65 -52.69 -13.74
CA PRO A 68 85.65 -51.74 -14.22
C PRO A 68 84.25 -52.14 -13.74
N TYR A 69 83.36 -51.16 -13.65
CA TYR A 69 81.96 -51.33 -13.28
C TYR A 69 81.08 -50.40 -14.11
N ALA A 70 79.77 -50.55 -13.97
CA ALA A 70 78.82 -49.54 -14.43
C ALA A 70 77.65 -49.38 -13.45
N LEU A 71 77.21 -48.16 -13.20
CA LEU A 71 75.95 -47.86 -12.53
C LEU A 71 74.92 -47.36 -13.55
N ALA A 72 73.79 -48.05 -13.60
CA ALA A 72 72.68 -47.77 -14.49
C ALA A 72 71.46 -47.32 -13.67
N PRO A 73 70.98 -46.07 -13.85
CA PRO A 73 69.81 -45.57 -13.14
C PRO A 73 68.56 -46.40 -13.42
N MET A 74 67.89 -46.91 -12.37
CA MET A 74 66.63 -47.65 -12.51
C MET A 74 65.46 -46.73 -12.14
N GLN A 75 64.75 -46.22 -13.14
CA GLN A 75 63.64 -45.28 -12.89
C GLN A 75 62.37 -46.00 -12.40
N GLY A 76 62.24 -46.20 -11.09
CA GLY A 76 60.98 -46.59 -10.44
C GLY A 76 59.89 -45.48 -10.45
N TYR A 77 60.29 -44.23 -10.71
CA TYR A 77 59.47 -43.02 -10.50
C TYR A 77 58.36 -42.75 -11.53
N VAL A 78 58.26 -43.50 -12.63
CA VAL A 78 57.13 -43.37 -13.57
C VAL A 78 55.90 -44.12 -13.06
N LYS A 79 56.06 -45.10 -12.17
CA LYS A 79 54.95 -45.94 -11.69
C LYS A 79 54.13 -45.27 -10.59
N ASP A 80 54.77 -44.77 -9.52
CA ASP A 80 54.02 -44.19 -8.40
C ASP A 80 53.26 -42.91 -8.80
N SER A 81 53.86 -42.08 -9.64
CA SER A 81 53.20 -40.89 -10.20
C SER A 81 52.04 -41.27 -11.12
N ALA A 82 52.20 -42.31 -11.93
CA ALA A 82 51.13 -42.85 -12.76
C ALA A 82 50.00 -43.47 -11.91
N ASP A 83 50.32 -44.15 -10.82
CA ASP A 83 49.34 -44.77 -9.91
C ASP A 83 48.56 -43.70 -9.11
N GLN A 84 49.23 -42.62 -8.69
CA GLN A 84 48.57 -41.47 -8.06
C GLN A 84 47.65 -40.73 -9.04
N LEU A 85 48.12 -40.47 -10.27
CA LEU A 85 47.27 -39.86 -11.31
C LEU A 85 46.09 -40.75 -11.67
N ARG A 86 46.32 -42.07 -11.80
CA ARG A 86 45.26 -43.05 -12.05
C ARG A 86 44.23 -43.07 -10.92
N THR A 87 44.67 -42.97 -9.67
CA THR A 87 43.78 -42.88 -8.51
C THR A 87 42.92 -41.62 -8.59
N LEU A 88 43.51 -40.46 -8.90
CA LEU A 88 42.78 -39.20 -9.09
C LEU A 88 41.74 -39.31 -10.22
N VAL A 89 42.14 -39.85 -11.38
CA VAL A 89 41.24 -40.04 -12.53
C VAL A 89 40.10 -41.01 -12.22
N ASN A 90 40.36 -42.09 -11.48
CA ASN A 90 39.31 -43.03 -11.07
C ASN A 90 38.32 -42.39 -10.08
N GLN A 91 38.82 -41.56 -9.16
CA GLN A 91 37.98 -40.94 -8.12
C GLN A 91 37.16 -39.75 -8.65
N TYR A 92 37.74 -38.94 -9.53
CA TYR A 92 37.15 -37.67 -9.98
C TYR A 92 36.83 -37.60 -11.47
N GLY A 93 37.40 -38.45 -12.32
CA GLY A 93 37.21 -38.39 -13.77
C GLY A 93 35.74 -38.50 -14.18
N ALA A 94 35.02 -39.48 -13.65
CA ALA A 94 33.59 -39.64 -13.90
C ALA A 94 32.76 -38.47 -13.32
N LYS A 95 33.13 -37.95 -12.15
CA LYS A 95 32.43 -36.82 -11.50
C LYS A 95 32.61 -35.51 -12.28
N LEU A 96 33.82 -35.25 -12.76
CA LEU A 96 34.14 -34.07 -13.57
C LEU A 96 33.50 -34.17 -14.95
N ALA A 97 33.53 -35.35 -15.58
CA ALA A 97 32.83 -35.59 -16.84
C ALA A 97 31.30 -35.40 -16.70
N ALA A 98 30.72 -35.83 -15.58
CA ALA A 98 29.28 -35.68 -15.31
C ALA A 98 28.84 -34.21 -15.18
N LEU A 99 29.74 -33.28 -14.86
CA LEU A 99 29.43 -31.84 -14.89
C LEU A 99 29.17 -31.33 -16.32
N GLY A 100 29.76 -31.97 -17.35
CA GLY A 100 29.54 -31.58 -18.74
C GLY A 100 29.78 -30.09 -19.01
N ALA A 101 28.86 -29.44 -19.71
CA ALA A 101 28.98 -28.02 -20.07
C ALA A 101 28.85 -27.05 -18.88
N THR A 102 28.37 -27.51 -17.71
CA THR A 102 28.24 -26.71 -16.48
C THR A 102 29.60 -26.25 -15.95
N ALA A 103 30.65 -27.04 -16.16
CA ALA A 103 32.00 -26.73 -15.71
C ALA A 103 32.63 -25.50 -16.39
N ASN A 104 32.00 -24.95 -17.43
CA ASN A 104 32.51 -23.79 -18.17
C ASN A 104 32.01 -22.43 -17.64
N PHE A 105 31.25 -22.41 -16.55
CA PHE A 105 30.65 -21.20 -15.99
C PHE A 105 31.19 -20.91 -14.59
N ASP A 106 31.65 -19.68 -14.35
CA ASP A 106 32.04 -19.22 -13.01
C ASP A 106 30.83 -19.13 -12.06
N VAL A 107 29.67 -18.74 -12.59
CA VAL A 107 28.38 -18.75 -11.90
C VAL A 107 27.40 -19.52 -12.77
N LEU A 108 26.78 -20.56 -12.21
CA LEU A 108 25.88 -21.41 -12.97
C LEU A 108 24.56 -20.68 -13.26
N PRO A 109 24.25 -20.32 -14.53
CA PRO A 109 22.99 -19.66 -14.82
C PRO A 109 21.81 -20.62 -14.61
N VAL A 110 20.60 -20.06 -14.50
CA VAL A 110 19.36 -20.85 -14.41
C VAL A 110 19.27 -21.83 -15.58
N SER A 111 19.62 -21.43 -16.81
CA SER A 111 19.57 -22.32 -18.00
C SER A 111 20.45 -23.57 -17.90
N ARG A 112 21.33 -23.66 -16.90
CA ARG A 112 22.26 -24.77 -16.66
C ARG A 112 22.03 -25.46 -15.31
N GLY A 113 20.90 -25.21 -14.63
CA GLY A 113 20.57 -25.93 -13.39
C GLY A 113 21.03 -25.23 -12.10
N GLY A 114 21.47 -23.96 -12.15
CA GLY A 114 21.95 -23.20 -10.98
C GLY A 114 20.97 -23.07 -9.82
N THR A 115 19.70 -23.41 -10.03
CA THR A 115 18.61 -23.38 -9.05
C THR A 115 17.83 -24.70 -9.04
N SER A 116 18.48 -25.81 -9.35
CA SER A 116 17.84 -27.14 -9.52
C SER A 116 16.78 -27.18 -10.64
N SER A 117 16.83 -26.22 -11.58
CA SER A 117 15.93 -26.09 -12.72
C SER A 117 16.66 -25.40 -13.88
N THR A 118 16.21 -25.65 -15.12
CA THR A 118 16.72 -25.03 -16.35
C THR A 118 15.85 -23.87 -16.88
N THR A 119 14.74 -23.55 -16.21
CA THR A 119 13.84 -22.46 -16.62
C THR A 119 13.56 -21.51 -15.47
N PRO A 120 13.31 -20.20 -15.72
CA PRO A 120 12.96 -19.26 -14.67
C PRO A 120 11.72 -19.68 -13.86
N THR A 121 10.71 -20.25 -14.52
CA THR A 121 9.47 -20.67 -13.84
C THR A 121 9.72 -21.82 -12.87
N ALA A 122 10.39 -22.89 -13.29
CA ALA A 122 10.70 -23.99 -12.39
C ALA A 122 11.80 -23.63 -11.37
N ALA A 123 12.67 -22.64 -11.66
CA ALA A 123 13.62 -22.11 -10.70
C ALA A 123 12.92 -21.39 -9.53
N ARG A 124 11.90 -20.57 -9.83
CA ARG A 124 11.08 -19.94 -8.77
C ARG A 124 10.35 -20.98 -7.93
N ALA A 125 9.86 -22.06 -8.54
CA ALA A 125 9.22 -23.16 -7.83
C ALA A 125 10.20 -23.94 -6.95
N ALA A 126 11.41 -24.22 -7.44
CA ALA A 126 12.46 -24.90 -6.67
C ALA A 126 12.96 -24.09 -5.47
N LEU A 127 12.84 -22.76 -5.54
CA LEU A 127 13.13 -21.84 -4.44
C LEU A 127 11.92 -21.61 -3.52
N GLU A 128 10.80 -22.30 -3.76
CA GLU A 128 9.55 -22.19 -2.98
C GLU A 128 9.04 -20.74 -2.88
N LEU A 129 9.28 -19.93 -3.93
CA LEU A 129 8.80 -18.55 -3.96
C LEU A 129 7.28 -18.54 -4.12
N GLY A 130 6.60 -17.82 -3.23
CA GLY A 130 5.15 -17.65 -3.29
C GLY A 130 4.69 -16.84 -4.50
N ASP A 131 3.40 -16.94 -4.83
CA ASP A 131 2.81 -16.36 -6.05
C ASP A 131 3.05 -14.85 -6.19
N ALA A 132 3.08 -14.10 -5.08
CA ALA A 132 3.38 -12.67 -5.07
C ALA A 132 4.79 -12.33 -5.63
N ALA A 133 5.78 -13.19 -5.43
CA ALA A 133 7.12 -13.01 -5.96
C ALA A 133 7.21 -13.31 -7.48
N SER A 134 6.18 -13.95 -8.03
CA SER A 134 6.10 -14.29 -9.46
C SER A 134 5.16 -13.37 -10.26
N ALA A 135 4.24 -12.69 -9.58
CA ALA A 135 3.29 -11.79 -10.18
C ALA A 135 3.93 -10.45 -10.61
N THR A 136 3.39 -9.84 -11.66
CA THR A 136 3.85 -8.53 -12.14
C THR A 136 3.38 -7.43 -11.19
N LEU A 137 4.26 -6.50 -10.83
CA LEU A 137 3.88 -5.30 -10.08
C LEU A 137 3.01 -4.39 -10.96
N GLN A 138 2.04 -3.69 -10.37
CA GLN A 138 1.29 -2.64 -11.08
C GLN A 138 2.21 -1.67 -11.82
N SER A 139 1.82 -1.15 -12.98
CA SER A 139 2.60 -0.15 -13.73
C SER A 139 2.33 1.27 -13.26
N THR A 140 1.10 1.55 -12.80
CA THR A 140 0.66 2.84 -12.25
C THR A 140 -0.16 2.61 -10.97
N LEU A 141 -0.43 3.67 -10.18
CA LEU A 141 -1.25 3.57 -8.97
C LEU A 141 -2.75 3.31 -9.26
N SER A 142 -3.18 3.42 -10.51
CA SER A 142 -4.55 3.17 -10.96
C SER A 142 -4.69 1.90 -11.81
N ASP A 143 -3.64 1.10 -11.91
CA ASP A 143 -3.58 -0.08 -12.75
C ASP A 143 -4.46 -1.23 -12.21
N ALA A 144 -5.65 -1.37 -12.81
CA ALA A 144 -6.64 -2.38 -12.45
C ALA A 144 -6.46 -3.75 -13.14
N THR A 145 -5.28 -4.02 -13.72
CA THR A 145 -5.05 -5.31 -14.40
C THR A 145 -5.05 -6.46 -13.40
N ALA A 146 -5.95 -7.43 -13.60
CA ALA A 146 -6.09 -8.59 -12.73
C ALA A 146 -4.77 -9.39 -12.63
N GLY A 147 -4.47 -9.88 -11.42
CA GLY A 147 -3.28 -10.69 -11.14
C GLY A 147 -2.00 -9.90 -10.85
N ARG A 148 -2.05 -8.55 -10.83
CA ARG A 148 -0.90 -7.73 -10.44
C ARG A 148 -0.80 -7.51 -8.92
N VAL A 149 0.43 -7.36 -8.43
CA VAL A 149 0.70 -7.01 -7.02
C VAL A 149 0.44 -5.53 -6.79
N MET A 150 -0.31 -5.22 -5.71
CA MET A 150 -0.69 -3.85 -5.36
C MET A 150 0.49 -3.06 -4.78
N ARG A 151 0.76 -1.85 -5.31
CA ARG A 151 1.72 -0.91 -4.72
C ARG A 151 1.10 -0.15 -3.54
N VAL A 152 1.92 0.30 -2.59
CA VAL A 152 1.47 1.25 -1.57
C VAL A 152 0.94 2.53 -2.24
N GLY A 153 -0.25 2.99 -1.82
CA GLY A 153 -0.96 4.12 -2.43
C GLY A 153 -1.76 3.77 -3.68
N ALA A 154 -1.71 2.52 -4.17
CA ALA A 154 -2.54 2.10 -5.29
C ALA A 154 -4.02 2.21 -4.93
N PHE A 155 -4.80 2.78 -5.84
CA PHE A 155 -6.22 3.12 -5.63
C PHE A 155 -6.47 3.96 -4.36
N GLY A 156 -5.45 4.69 -3.90
CA GLY A 156 -5.49 5.53 -2.71
C GLY A 156 -5.54 4.75 -1.39
N ILE A 157 -5.04 3.51 -1.37
CA ILE A 157 -4.98 2.67 -0.17
C ILE A 157 -3.55 2.63 0.38
N GLY A 158 -3.40 2.93 1.68
CA GLY A 158 -2.13 2.80 2.41
C GLY A 158 -1.06 3.84 2.08
N GLY A 159 -1.38 4.83 1.24
CA GLY A 159 -0.52 5.95 0.87
C GLY A 159 -1.34 7.12 0.32
N ASP A 160 -0.68 8.08 -0.31
CA ASP A 160 -1.35 9.25 -0.89
C ASP A 160 -2.34 8.84 -1.99
N ALA A 161 -3.48 9.53 -2.05
CA ALA A 161 -4.47 9.30 -3.09
C ALA A 161 -3.88 9.72 -4.46
N PRO A 162 -3.94 8.85 -5.49
CA PRO A 162 -3.44 9.20 -6.82
C PRO A 162 -4.25 10.35 -7.41
N VAL A 163 -3.56 11.26 -8.09
CA VAL A 163 -4.18 12.40 -8.78
C VAL A 163 -4.95 11.92 -10.01
N TYR A 164 -6.19 12.37 -10.15
CA TYR A 164 -7.04 12.12 -11.31
C TYR A 164 -7.39 13.43 -12.03
N ASN A 165 -7.11 13.48 -13.33
CA ASN A 165 -7.36 14.63 -14.22
C ASN A 165 -8.19 14.25 -15.47
N GLY A 166 -9.02 13.22 -15.36
CA GLY A 166 -9.92 12.80 -16.44
C GLY A 166 -11.34 13.33 -16.26
N ASN A 167 -12.27 12.77 -17.03
CA ASN A 167 -13.70 13.02 -16.85
C ASN A 167 -14.25 12.10 -15.76
N ILE A 168 -14.73 12.66 -14.64
CA ILE A 168 -15.30 11.87 -13.54
C ILE A 168 -16.63 11.19 -13.89
N ASP A 169 -17.28 11.59 -14.99
CA ASP A 169 -18.49 10.94 -15.49
C ASP A 169 -18.19 9.74 -16.41
N ASP A 170 -16.94 9.58 -16.84
CA ASP A 170 -16.52 8.44 -17.69
C ASP A 170 -16.24 7.21 -16.82
N THR A 171 -17.25 6.34 -16.70
CA THR A 171 -17.19 5.09 -15.91
C THR A 171 -16.14 4.08 -16.38
N ALA A 172 -15.73 4.15 -17.65
CA ALA A 172 -14.68 3.30 -18.19
C ALA A 172 -13.30 3.83 -17.78
N ALA A 173 -13.09 5.14 -17.87
CA ALA A 173 -11.79 5.77 -17.59
C ALA A 173 -11.53 6.03 -16.10
N ILE A 174 -12.55 6.33 -15.29
CA ILE A 174 -12.37 6.61 -13.86
C ILE A 174 -11.89 5.35 -13.14
N PRO A 175 -10.76 5.36 -12.39
CA PRO A 175 -10.34 4.17 -11.66
C PRO A 175 -11.30 3.84 -10.51
N ALA A 176 -11.36 2.56 -10.12
CA ALA A 176 -12.01 2.19 -8.87
C ALA A 176 -11.15 2.61 -7.67
N GLY A 177 -11.76 2.74 -6.50
CA GLY A 177 -11.08 3.18 -5.26
C GLY A 177 -11.02 4.69 -5.12
N ARG A 178 -10.01 5.18 -4.42
CA ARG A 178 -9.86 6.60 -4.05
C ARG A 178 -8.90 7.33 -4.95
N CYS A 179 -9.26 8.53 -5.38
CA CYS A 179 -8.38 9.45 -6.08
C CYS A 179 -8.56 10.90 -5.59
N PHE A 180 -7.54 11.73 -5.83
CA PHE A 180 -7.63 13.17 -5.67
C PHE A 180 -7.99 13.81 -7.01
N VAL A 181 -9.23 14.30 -7.13
CA VAL A 181 -9.74 14.94 -8.35
C VAL A 181 -9.35 16.41 -8.32
N ILE A 182 -8.56 16.83 -9.31
CA ILE A 182 -8.08 18.21 -9.41
C ILE A 182 -9.08 19.14 -10.10
N ASN A 183 -8.86 20.45 -9.98
CA ASN A 183 -9.76 21.47 -10.52
C ASN A 183 -9.92 21.42 -12.05
N THR A 184 -8.91 20.95 -12.78
CA THR A 184 -8.94 20.80 -14.24
C THR A 184 -9.63 19.52 -14.73
N ALA A 185 -9.93 18.56 -13.84
CA ALA A 185 -10.69 17.38 -14.20
C ALA A 185 -12.06 17.78 -14.75
N THR A 186 -12.60 17.01 -15.70
CA THR A 186 -13.91 17.31 -16.32
C THR A 186 -15.02 16.45 -15.71
N GLY A 187 -16.27 16.71 -16.10
CA GLY A 187 -17.46 16.06 -15.56
C GLY A 187 -18.21 16.91 -14.54
N VAL A 188 -19.43 16.47 -14.20
CA VAL A 188 -20.32 17.18 -13.28
C VAL A 188 -19.82 17.00 -11.84
N LYS A 189 -19.34 18.07 -11.22
CA LYS A 189 -18.91 18.09 -9.80
C LYS A 189 -20.06 18.53 -8.88
N PRO A 190 -20.00 18.21 -7.56
CA PRO A 190 -20.92 18.78 -6.60
C PRO A 190 -20.93 20.31 -6.59
N THR A 191 -22.07 20.91 -6.28
CA THR A 191 -22.23 22.37 -6.30
C THR A 191 -21.26 23.05 -5.32
N GLY A 192 -20.45 23.97 -5.87
CA GLY A 192 -19.46 24.74 -5.11
C GLY A 192 -18.14 24.03 -4.87
N SER A 193 -17.95 22.80 -5.39
CA SER A 193 -16.69 22.07 -5.27
C SER A 193 -15.89 22.13 -6.58
N SER A 194 -14.64 22.55 -6.49
CA SER A 194 -13.70 22.58 -7.62
C SER A 194 -12.78 21.36 -7.64
N TYR A 195 -12.38 20.85 -6.48
CA TYR A 195 -11.48 19.70 -6.30
C TYR A 195 -11.85 18.96 -5.01
N GLY A 196 -11.34 17.75 -4.83
CA GLY A 196 -11.63 16.96 -3.65
C GLY A 196 -11.12 15.53 -3.75
N LEU A 197 -11.35 14.75 -2.69
CA LEU A 197 -11.12 13.31 -2.72
C LEU A 197 -12.40 12.63 -3.20
N MET A 198 -12.26 11.67 -4.10
CA MET A 198 -13.40 10.91 -4.62
C MET A 198 -13.17 9.42 -4.43
N ASP A 199 -14.16 8.74 -3.89
CA ASP A 199 -14.25 7.29 -3.84
C ASP A 199 -15.16 6.82 -4.98
N THR A 200 -14.68 5.87 -5.78
CA THR A 200 -15.46 5.24 -6.85
C THR A 200 -15.59 3.75 -6.58
N ILE A 201 -16.82 3.29 -6.39
CA ILE A 201 -17.17 1.88 -6.26
C ILE A 201 -17.86 1.48 -7.56
N LYS A 202 -17.29 0.52 -8.27
CA LYS A 202 -17.83 0.09 -9.56
C LYS A 202 -17.65 -1.40 -9.79
N TYR A 203 -18.56 -1.96 -10.58
CA TYR A 203 -18.40 -3.26 -11.24
C TYR A 203 -18.38 -3.04 -12.75
N ALA A 204 -17.56 -3.81 -13.48
CA ALA A 204 -17.41 -3.62 -14.92
C ALA A 204 -18.75 -3.81 -15.66
N GLY A 205 -19.22 -2.77 -16.36
CA GLY A 205 -20.47 -2.79 -17.12
C GLY A 205 -21.77 -2.70 -16.30
N GLN A 206 -21.70 -2.23 -15.06
CA GLN A 206 -22.77 -2.25 -14.05
C GLN A 206 -22.83 -0.92 -13.28
N PRO A 207 -23.70 -0.76 -12.26
CA PRO A 207 -23.76 0.47 -11.47
C PRO A 207 -22.42 0.97 -10.94
N VAL A 208 -22.31 2.29 -10.92
CA VAL A 208 -21.17 3.02 -10.37
C VAL A 208 -21.68 3.97 -9.29
N HIS A 209 -21.12 3.85 -8.10
CA HIS A 209 -21.32 4.78 -7.00
C HIS A 209 -20.09 5.67 -6.87
N GLN A 210 -20.33 6.96 -6.70
CA GLN A 210 -19.29 7.93 -6.41
C GLN A 210 -19.61 8.70 -5.13
N ALA A 211 -18.65 8.76 -4.23
CA ALA A 211 -18.69 9.60 -3.05
C ALA A 211 -17.59 10.67 -3.15
N TRP A 212 -17.99 11.93 -3.03
CA TRP A 212 -17.10 13.09 -3.08
C TRP A 212 -16.91 13.67 -1.69
N HIS A 213 -15.66 13.84 -1.28
CA HIS A 213 -15.27 14.45 -0.02
C HIS A 213 -14.65 15.80 -0.33
N GLU A 214 -15.39 16.86 -0.02
CA GLU A 214 -14.91 18.21 -0.26
C GLU A 214 -13.76 18.56 0.69
N VAL A 215 -12.63 18.95 0.11
CA VAL A 215 -11.48 19.46 0.85
C VAL A 215 -11.45 20.96 0.62
N ASN A 216 -11.84 21.75 1.62
CA ASN A 216 -11.76 23.20 1.53
C ASN A 216 -10.38 23.67 1.99
N GLY A 217 -9.76 24.62 1.28
CA GLY A 217 -8.39 25.08 1.51
C GLY A 217 -8.16 25.90 2.80
N ILE A 218 -9.02 25.77 3.80
CA ILE A 218 -8.87 26.45 5.09
C ILE A 218 -8.05 25.54 6.01
N VAL A 219 -6.93 26.06 6.51
CA VAL A 219 -6.06 25.35 7.46
C VAL A 219 -6.88 24.96 8.70
N GLY A 220 -6.94 23.67 9.02
CA GLY A 220 -7.74 23.13 10.12
C GLY A 220 -9.24 22.93 9.79
N GLY A 221 -9.68 23.26 8.58
CA GLY A 221 -11.00 22.90 8.08
C GLY A 221 -11.04 21.41 7.73
N GLY A 222 -11.78 20.61 8.50
CA GLY A 222 -12.10 19.24 8.10
C GLY A 222 -12.93 19.21 6.81
N THR A 223 -13.11 18.01 6.24
CA THR A 223 -14.08 17.79 5.15
C THR A 223 -15.44 18.32 5.58
N LEU A 224 -15.90 19.39 4.92
CA LEU A 224 -17.14 20.08 5.32
C LEU A 224 -18.37 19.35 4.81
N ARG A 225 -18.32 18.90 3.55
CA ARG A 225 -19.46 18.28 2.87
C ARG A 225 -19.02 17.01 2.15
N THR A 226 -19.84 15.98 2.30
CA THR A 226 -19.74 14.76 1.50
C THR A 226 -20.95 14.70 0.59
N TRP A 227 -20.73 14.27 -0.65
CA TRP A 227 -21.79 14.09 -1.64
C TRP A 227 -21.73 12.69 -2.21
N GLU A 228 -22.88 12.18 -2.60
CA GLU A 228 -23.01 10.85 -3.20
C GLU A 228 -23.86 10.95 -4.46
N ARG A 229 -23.52 10.13 -5.45
CA ARG A 229 -24.35 9.90 -6.63
C ARG A 229 -24.15 8.50 -7.16
N ASP A 230 -25.14 8.06 -7.91
CA ASP A 230 -25.15 6.74 -8.52
C ASP A 230 -25.45 6.86 -10.01
N GLN A 231 -24.87 5.95 -10.78
CA GLN A 231 -25.28 5.59 -12.11
C GLN A 231 -25.71 4.13 -12.09
N TYR A 232 -26.85 3.81 -12.72
CA TYR A 232 -27.24 2.43 -12.96
C TYR A 232 -26.95 2.05 -14.43
N GLY A 233 -26.29 0.91 -14.64
CA GLY A 233 -25.91 0.41 -15.97
C GLY A 233 -25.02 1.40 -16.74
N THR A 234 -25.19 1.48 -18.07
CA THR A 234 -24.44 2.40 -18.94
C THR A 234 -25.12 3.79 -19.07
N GLY A 235 -25.97 4.17 -18.12
CA GLY A 235 -26.77 5.40 -18.15
C GLY A 235 -26.00 6.68 -17.77
N VAL A 236 -26.75 7.78 -17.57
CA VAL A 236 -26.22 9.05 -17.06
C VAL A 236 -26.24 9.01 -15.53
N PHE A 237 -25.21 9.59 -14.88
CA PHE A 237 -25.22 9.77 -13.43
C PHE A 237 -26.44 10.56 -12.95
N GLY A 238 -27.03 10.12 -11.84
CA GLY A 238 -27.98 10.93 -11.10
C GLY A 238 -27.33 12.21 -10.54
N PRO A 239 -28.14 13.17 -10.05
CA PRO A 239 -27.61 14.37 -9.42
C PRO A 239 -26.81 14.03 -8.17
N TRP A 240 -25.81 14.84 -7.87
CA TRP A 240 -25.12 14.80 -6.58
C TRP A 240 -26.09 15.12 -5.45
N ARG A 241 -26.10 14.29 -4.42
CA ARG A 241 -26.88 14.48 -3.19
C ARG A 241 -25.95 14.65 -2.01
N MET A 242 -26.14 15.70 -1.22
CA MET A 242 -25.34 15.92 -0.03
C MET A 242 -25.73 14.93 1.06
N VAL A 243 -24.74 14.37 1.74
CA VAL A 243 -24.94 13.53 2.92
C VAL A 243 -25.12 14.41 4.14
N TYR A 244 -26.22 14.23 4.88
CA TYR A 244 -26.46 14.94 6.14
C TYR A 244 -25.71 14.28 7.31
N ARG A 245 -25.01 15.09 8.10
CA ARG A 245 -24.18 14.73 9.26
C ARG A 245 -24.32 15.83 10.33
N GLN A 246 -23.82 15.58 11.55
CA GLN A 246 -23.95 16.51 12.68
C GLN A 246 -23.56 17.97 12.36
N ASN A 247 -22.63 18.18 11.44
CA ASN A 247 -22.11 19.50 11.07
C ASN A 247 -22.95 20.27 10.03
N ASN A 248 -23.95 19.65 9.38
CA ASN A 248 -24.74 20.30 8.31
C ASN A 248 -26.27 20.10 8.42
N VAL A 249 -26.74 19.47 9.50
CA VAL A 249 -28.19 19.29 9.77
C VAL A 249 -28.88 20.63 10.02
N ILE A 250 -28.19 21.58 10.67
CA ILE A 250 -28.70 22.93 10.96
C ILE A 250 -27.98 23.94 10.08
N GLY A 251 -28.73 24.80 9.39
CA GLY A 251 -28.20 25.81 8.47
C GLY A 251 -29.31 26.40 7.60
N VAL A 252 -28.94 27.06 6.50
CA VAL A 252 -29.92 27.63 5.56
C VAL A 252 -30.67 26.51 4.85
N VAL A 253 -31.99 26.51 4.97
CA VAL A 253 -32.87 25.55 4.30
C VAL A 253 -33.21 26.07 2.89
N SER A 254 -32.93 25.26 1.88
CA SER A 254 -33.15 25.56 0.47
C SER A 254 -33.54 24.31 -0.32
N GLY A 255 -34.07 24.50 -1.54
CA GLY A 255 -34.52 23.42 -2.42
C GLY A 255 -35.97 23.00 -2.15
N ALA A 256 -36.92 23.65 -2.82
CA ALA A 256 -38.34 23.34 -2.73
C ALA A 256 -38.62 21.92 -3.27
N GLY A 257 -39.07 21.00 -2.41
CA GLY A 257 -39.38 19.60 -2.76
C GLY A 257 -38.17 18.69 -2.95
N ALA A 258 -36.95 19.24 -3.09
CA ALA A 258 -35.70 18.51 -3.19
C ALA A 258 -34.61 19.27 -2.42
N PRO A 259 -34.41 18.98 -1.13
CA PRO A 259 -33.54 19.77 -0.26
C PRO A 259 -32.10 19.82 -0.78
N THR A 260 -31.58 21.02 -1.01
CA THR A 260 -30.18 21.27 -1.40
C THR A 260 -29.38 21.98 -0.31
N GLY A 261 -30.05 22.44 0.75
CA GLY A 261 -29.48 23.12 1.91
C GLY A 261 -29.44 22.24 3.15
N ALA A 262 -29.63 22.84 4.34
CA ALA A 262 -29.76 22.12 5.61
C ALA A 262 -31.17 21.52 5.81
N ILE A 263 -31.35 20.69 6.84
CA ILE A 263 -32.67 20.14 7.21
C ILE A 263 -33.50 21.16 8.01
N ILE A 264 -32.84 21.89 8.91
CA ILE A 264 -33.49 22.84 9.83
C ILE A 264 -32.77 24.18 9.78
N GLU A 265 -33.52 25.26 9.61
CA GLU A 265 -33.05 26.62 9.78
C GLU A 265 -33.77 27.24 10.98
N ARG A 266 -33.01 27.88 11.87
CA ARG A 266 -33.54 28.68 12.98
C ARG A 266 -33.01 30.09 12.84
N GLY A 267 -33.89 31.08 13.01
CA GLY A 267 -33.49 32.47 12.93
C GLY A 267 -34.41 33.38 13.73
N ALA A 268 -33.92 34.58 14.00
CA ALA A 268 -34.64 35.65 14.67
C ALA A 268 -34.30 36.98 14.03
N ASN A 269 -35.28 37.86 13.90
CA ASN A 269 -35.10 39.25 13.47
C ASN A 269 -36.12 40.14 14.20
N ALA A 270 -36.18 41.44 13.88
CA ALA A 270 -37.12 42.38 14.51
C ALA A 270 -38.61 41.99 14.32
N ASN A 271 -38.91 41.16 13.32
CA ASN A 271 -40.25 40.69 13.00
C ASN A 271 -40.64 39.40 13.74
N GLY A 272 -39.76 38.81 14.54
CA GLY A 272 -40.01 37.62 15.35
C GLY A 272 -38.97 36.53 15.14
N GLU A 273 -39.34 35.32 15.52
CA GLU A 273 -38.50 34.13 15.41
C GLU A 273 -39.13 33.11 14.45
N TYR A 274 -38.30 32.27 13.83
CA TYR A 274 -38.78 31.23 12.93
C TYR A 274 -37.98 29.93 12.97
N THR A 275 -38.65 28.87 12.51
CA THR A 275 -38.06 27.58 12.14
C THR A 275 -38.51 27.21 10.76
N LYS A 276 -37.57 26.99 9.85
CA LYS A 276 -37.82 26.48 8.52
C LYS A 276 -37.35 25.03 8.47
N PHE A 277 -38.14 24.16 7.86
CA PHE A 277 -37.83 22.75 7.69
C PHE A 277 -37.71 22.41 6.21
N ALA A 278 -36.81 21.50 5.86
CA ALA A 278 -36.57 21.07 4.48
C ALA A 278 -37.81 20.48 3.78
N ASP A 279 -38.76 19.94 4.55
CA ASP A 279 -40.03 19.42 4.05
C ASP A 279 -40.99 20.52 3.55
N GLY A 280 -40.64 21.80 3.74
CA GLY A 280 -41.47 22.95 3.39
C GLY A 280 -42.17 23.61 4.56
N THR A 281 -42.14 23.03 5.75
CA THR A 281 -42.80 23.59 6.94
C THR A 281 -42.09 24.85 7.41
N LEU A 282 -42.86 25.91 7.67
CA LEU A 282 -42.40 27.15 8.29
C LEU A 282 -43.24 27.41 9.53
N VAL A 283 -42.55 27.64 10.66
CA VAL A 283 -43.15 28.05 11.92
C VAL A 283 -42.56 29.40 12.27
N CYS A 284 -43.41 30.41 12.44
CA CYS A 284 -43.02 31.73 12.93
C CYS A 284 -43.70 31.97 14.29
N TRP A 285 -43.05 32.67 15.21
CA TRP A 285 -43.67 33.14 16.45
C TRP A 285 -43.19 34.53 16.85
N LYS A 286 -44.06 35.26 17.55
CA LYS A 286 -43.79 36.60 18.08
C LYS A 286 -44.64 36.84 19.32
N VAL A 287 -44.07 37.55 20.29
CA VAL A 287 -44.82 38.08 21.43
C VAL A 287 -45.04 39.56 21.20
N ILE A 288 -46.28 40.02 21.36
CA ILE A 288 -46.61 41.45 21.37
C ILE A 288 -47.07 41.87 22.76
N ALA A 289 -46.64 43.06 23.17
CA ALA A 289 -47.16 43.72 24.35
C ALA A 289 -48.32 44.63 23.93
N THR A 290 -49.42 44.58 24.66
CA THR A 290 -50.52 45.53 24.48
C THR A 290 -50.37 46.70 25.46
N ASN A 291 -51.16 47.75 25.27
CA ASN A 291 -51.46 48.69 26.36
C ASN A 291 -52.47 48.07 27.34
N SER A 292 -53.01 48.90 28.23
CA SER A 292 -54.04 48.54 29.20
C SER A 292 -55.19 47.76 28.56
N THR A 293 -55.64 46.68 29.19
CA THR A 293 -56.86 45.96 28.78
C THR A 293 -58.15 46.70 29.17
N GLY A 294 -58.04 47.76 29.97
CA GLY A 294 -59.14 48.66 30.36
C GLY A 294 -59.28 49.92 29.52
N THR A 295 -58.57 50.05 28.38
CA THR A 295 -58.51 51.29 27.59
C THR A 295 -59.87 51.71 27.03
N TYR A 296 -60.69 50.75 26.58
CA TYR A 296 -62.05 51.00 26.11
C TYR A 296 -62.97 49.80 26.34
N ALA A 297 -64.28 50.04 26.28
CA ALA A 297 -65.28 48.98 26.35
C ALA A 297 -65.48 48.30 24.99
N VAL A 298 -65.58 46.97 24.99
CA VAL A 298 -65.90 46.13 23.83
C VAL A 298 -67.16 45.34 24.16
N GLY A 299 -68.32 45.95 23.92
CA GLY A 299 -69.59 45.40 24.41
C GLY A 299 -69.57 45.33 25.95
N ALA A 300 -69.73 44.13 26.50
CA ALA A 300 -69.65 43.85 27.94
C ALA A 300 -68.22 43.54 28.44
N LEU A 301 -67.22 43.56 27.55
CA LEU A 301 -65.82 43.26 27.84
C LEU A 301 -64.97 44.54 27.79
N PHE A 302 -63.69 44.42 28.12
CA PHE A 302 -62.71 45.51 28.05
C PHE A 302 -61.59 45.15 27.09
N GLY A 303 -61.08 46.13 26.34
CA GLY A 303 -60.07 45.90 25.30
C GLY A 303 -58.84 46.79 25.41
N SER A 304 -57.72 46.25 24.94
CA SER A 304 -56.54 47.02 24.56
C SER A 304 -56.68 47.58 23.14
N ASP A 305 -55.83 48.53 22.77
CA ASP A 305 -55.70 48.95 21.38
C ASP A 305 -55.28 47.78 20.49
N ALA A 306 -55.65 47.87 19.21
CA ALA A 306 -55.20 46.91 18.21
C ALA A 306 -53.75 47.20 17.82
N TYR A 307 -52.88 46.21 17.95
CA TYR A 307 -51.48 46.30 17.61
C TYR A 307 -51.18 45.46 16.36
N ALA A 308 -50.54 46.08 15.37
CA ALA A 308 -50.08 45.40 14.15
C ALA A 308 -48.61 44.99 14.32
N PRO A 309 -48.28 43.69 14.48
CA PRO A 309 -46.91 43.24 14.72
C PRO A 309 -46.00 43.38 13.49
N GLY A 310 -46.58 43.67 12.32
CA GLY A 310 -45.90 43.82 11.04
C GLY A 310 -45.79 42.50 10.25
N ALA A 311 -44.72 42.41 9.47
CA ALA A 311 -44.42 41.24 8.64
C ALA A 311 -44.04 40.03 9.49
N TYR A 312 -44.12 38.84 8.90
CA TYR A 312 -43.50 37.64 9.47
C TYR A 312 -41.96 37.73 9.40
N PRO A 313 -41.23 37.04 10.29
CA PRO A 313 -39.77 36.98 10.22
C PRO A 313 -39.25 36.20 9.01
N SER A 314 -40.08 35.36 8.38
CA SER A 314 -39.82 34.68 7.11
C SER A 314 -41.12 34.57 6.30
N VAL A 315 -41.01 34.52 4.96
CA VAL A 315 -42.15 34.61 4.05
C VAL A 315 -42.83 33.24 3.89
N PHE A 316 -44.17 33.23 3.94
CA PHE A 316 -44.98 32.06 3.63
C PHE A 316 -45.36 32.02 2.13
N ALA A 317 -45.50 30.82 1.58
CA ALA A 317 -45.96 30.58 0.19
C ALA A 317 -47.49 30.60 0.06
N SER A 318 -48.21 30.44 1.17
CA SER A 318 -49.66 30.55 1.28
C SER A 318 -50.05 31.19 2.59
N ILE A 319 -51.29 31.64 2.75
CA ILE A 319 -51.77 32.20 4.03
C ILE A 319 -51.57 31.14 5.13
N PRO A 320 -50.79 31.44 6.20
CA PRO A 320 -50.52 30.47 7.25
C PRO A 320 -51.70 30.34 8.21
N THR A 321 -51.73 29.24 8.96
CA THR A 321 -52.63 29.10 10.11
C THR A 321 -52.01 29.85 11.28
N VAL A 322 -52.68 30.91 11.76
CA VAL A 322 -52.22 31.72 12.89
C VAL A 322 -53.05 31.41 14.12
N THR A 323 -52.37 31.05 15.21
CA THR A 323 -52.96 30.83 16.52
C THR A 323 -52.42 31.86 17.50
N SER A 324 -53.21 32.19 18.52
CA SER A 324 -52.86 33.21 19.49
C SER A 324 -53.30 32.82 20.89
N ALA A 325 -52.55 33.27 21.89
CA ALA A 325 -52.93 33.18 23.29
C ALA A 325 -52.59 34.50 23.98
N ALA A 326 -53.53 35.05 24.74
CA ALA A 326 -53.28 36.23 25.56
C ALA A 326 -52.97 35.83 27.01
N ILE A 327 -52.05 36.56 27.64
CA ILE A 327 -51.64 36.37 29.03
C ILE A 327 -51.72 37.72 29.73
N GLY A 328 -52.55 37.81 30.77
CA GLY A 328 -52.60 38.96 31.66
C GLY A 328 -51.39 39.00 32.59
N LYS A 329 -50.82 40.17 32.86
CA LYS A 329 -49.65 40.29 33.75
C LYS A 329 -50.00 40.42 35.23
N VAL A 330 -51.12 41.06 35.56
CA VAL A 330 -51.54 41.36 36.94
C VAL A 330 -53.07 41.59 36.99
N TYR A 331 -53.80 40.87 37.84
CA TYR A 331 -55.24 41.04 38.18
C TYR A 331 -56.24 41.09 37.00
N ALA A 332 -55.92 40.51 35.85
CA ALA A 332 -56.85 40.41 34.73
C ALA A 332 -57.43 38.98 34.69
N ASP A 333 -58.62 38.80 35.24
CA ASP A 333 -59.34 37.53 35.14
C ASP A 333 -59.79 37.33 33.68
N CYS A 334 -59.46 36.17 33.11
CA CYS A 334 -59.81 35.74 31.75
C CYS A 334 -59.45 36.73 30.62
N VAL A 335 -58.19 36.70 30.15
CA VAL A 335 -57.74 37.48 28.98
C VAL A 335 -57.74 36.62 27.71
N MET A 336 -58.23 37.18 26.61
CA MET A 336 -58.36 36.53 25.31
C MET A 336 -57.67 37.35 24.23
N ALA A 337 -57.07 36.70 23.24
CA ALA A 337 -56.57 37.36 22.05
C ALA A 337 -57.72 37.49 21.03
N SER A 338 -57.93 38.71 20.52
CA SER A 338 -58.90 39.00 19.47
C SER A 338 -58.19 39.54 18.24
N VAL A 339 -58.56 39.01 17.08
CA VAL A 339 -58.12 39.54 15.78
C VAL A 339 -58.94 40.78 15.42
N TRP A 340 -58.26 41.85 15.03
CA TRP A 340 -58.84 43.10 14.51
C TRP A 340 -58.70 43.18 12.99
N ILE A 341 -57.51 42.87 12.47
CA ILE A 341 -57.25 42.70 11.03
C ILE A 341 -56.75 41.27 10.84
N PRO A 342 -57.37 40.48 9.93
CA PRO A 342 -56.98 39.09 9.72
C PRO A 342 -55.54 38.98 9.22
N PRO A 343 -54.81 37.91 9.58
CA PRO A 343 -53.50 37.63 9.02
C PRO A 343 -53.54 37.47 7.50
N SER A 344 -52.46 37.86 6.84
CA SER A 344 -52.26 37.63 5.39
C SER A 344 -51.05 36.73 5.16
N ILE A 345 -50.70 36.48 3.90
CA ILE A 345 -49.49 35.73 3.53
C ILE A 345 -48.19 36.39 4.03
N ALA A 346 -48.17 37.73 4.17
CA ALA A 346 -46.98 38.50 4.49
C ALA A 346 -46.98 39.10 5.90
N ASN A 347 -48.15 39.24 6.54
CA ASN A 347 -48.28 39.98 7.79
C ASN A 347 -49.10 39.22 8.84
N TRP A 348 -48.75 39.43 10.11
CA TRP A 348 -49.45 38.88 11.26
C TRP A 348 -50.91 39.36 11.42
N GLY A 349 -51.32 40.40 10.70
CA GLY A 349 -52.59 41.10 10.94
C GLY A 349 -52.48 42.11 12.09
N ALA A 350 -53.60 42.44 12.73
CA ALA A 350 -53.64 43.28 13.92
C ALA A 350 -54.42 42.59 15.03
N TRP A 351 -53.92 42.66 16.27
CA TRP A 351 -54.41 41.90 17.40
C TRP A 351 -54.61 42.79 18.61
N ARG A 352 -55.58 42.44 19.45
CA ARG A 352 -55.86 43.13 20.72
C ARG A 352 -56.15 42.11 21.82
N ALA A 353 -55.89 42.50 23.06
CA ALA A 353 -56.27 41.71 24.22
C ALA A 353 -57.66 42.15 24.68
N ILE A 354 -58.52 41.18 24.98
CA ILE A 354 -59.86 41.39 25.52
C ILE A 354 -59.93 40.73 26.90
N ALA A 355 -60.50 41.40 27.89
CA ALA A 355 -60.62 40.89 29.25
C ALA A 355 -62.04 41.05 29.80
N THR A 356 -62.42 40.17 30.73
CA THR A 356 -63.70 40.29 31.47
C THR A 356 -63.67 41.35 32.57
N THR A 357 -62.47 41.76 32.99
CA THR A 357 -62.25 42.76 34.04
C THR A 357 -61.54 43.99 33.47
N ASN A 358 -61.98 45.18 33.89
CA ASN A 358 -61.25 46.40 33.59
C ASN A 358 -59.99 46.46 34.46
N ALA A 359 -58.84 46.25 33.84
CA ALA A 359 -57.54 46.34 34.50
C ALA A 359 -56.68 47.40 33.82
N ALA A 360 -56.14 48.33 34.60
CA ALA A 360 -55.17 49.33 34.16
C ALA A 360 -53.76 48.72 33.95
N SER A 361 -53.70 47.57 33.27
CA SER A 361 -52.49 46.77 33.11
C SER A 361 -52.40 46.18 31.72
N ALA A 362 -51.17 46.10 31.21
CA ALA A 362 -50.86 45.53 29.91
C ALA A 362 -51.00 44.00 29.91
N ALA A 363 -51.43 43.46 28.77
CA ALA A 363 -51.38 42.03 28.49
C ALA A 363 -50.25 41.73 27.49
N GLN A 364 -49.95 40.44 27.32
CA GLN A 364 -49.13 39.92 26.24
C GLN A 364 -49.98 39.03 25.35
N ILE A 365 -49.71 39.05 24.04
CA ILE A 365 -50.29 38.10 23.10
C ILE A 365 -49.14 37.35 22.45
N ASN A 366 -49.14 36.03 22.62
CA ASN A 366 -48.23 35.11 21.96
C ASN A 366 -48.89 34.68 20.64
N LEU A 367 -48.21 34.91 19.53
CA LEU A 367 -48.65 34.54 18.19
C LEU A 367 -47.77 33.42 17.65
N ILE A 368 -48.39 32.41 17.05
CA ILE A 368 -47.70 31.34 16.32
C ILE A 368 -48.37 31.19 14.96
N ALA A 369 -47.58 31.26 13.89
CA ALA A 369 -48.03 31.03 12.51
C ALA A 369 -47.34 29.79 11.95
N ILE A 370 -48.13 28.85 11.41
CA ILE A 370 -47.64 27.61 10.81
C ILE A 370 -48.14 27.54 9.37
N GLY A 371 -47.23 27.28 8.44
CA GLY A 371 -47.54 27.21 7.02
C GLY A 371 -46.39 26.62 6.20
N ARG A 372 -46.36 26.94 4.91
CA ARG A 372 -45.32 26.50 3.98
C ARG A 372 -44.44 27.67 3.53
N TRP A 373 -43.15 27.43 3.28
CA TRP A 373 -42.26 28.46 2.69
C TRP A 373 -42.02 28.28 1.18
N TYR A 374 -42.52 27.20 0.57
CA TYR A 374 -42.60 26.98 -0.88
C TYR A 374 -43.88 26.26 -1.27
#